data_AF-A0A9E4IVD5-F1
#
_entry.id   AF-A0A9E4IVD5-F1
#
_cell.length_a   1.000
_cell.length_b   1.000
_cell.length_c   1.000
_cell.angle_alpha   90.00
_cell.angle_beta   90.00
_cell.angle_gamma   90.00
#
_symmetry.space_group_name_H-M   'P 1'
#
loop_
_entity.id
_entity.type
_entity.pdbx_description
1 polymer ?
#
loop_
_entity_poly.entity_id
_entity_poly.type
_entity_poly.pdbx_seq_one_letter_code
_entity_poly.pdbx_strand_id
1 'polypeptide(L)'
;MPTDTLFEPEPPSARARPPASGLLVTNHLNLLYMLAAGLVMPPAGFGDKYYRDTLGSFPGWIPLFIGRVPAAAIDSSSSEAAHLRPAVLEIGLSGLSGRVLALGPSLREIRFPDELDGGERLLLVPAPLPSILIEAVLFPSREDRSACEADAKDFGNVPLGDVRRRVAKTLFTRATDDPWPTAGGPPERAVPLDGPMAAAGVMAMLLLCGDRGDLAVRSCRQAFDPEDPSAPPVADPILSGLRGWMRSGDSSGMPSGEAAGASGPGAGSDSPHSSDVQATCQARLFWGAVDGVVAWKRAGGGGSAEEALLDYLETASKTLDARLQAGAGRLRDTLSSLRGLVGATAGELFERHATPLARAMTLFFLRRDCADLLDFEHDRIHEQDRLAAAVLFGVRDGWLGLPLRLRAVPGLSAAVSHRMAQMAQRLAGADLDLGDRPPRVQPLRELFGDGSSWGPRESRAALELARAGRWDCLRTRISLPRGAYRLTIEGGAVHIELPGEPRITPQVDPDRFFACLAGGPASRDVQSKVRGMLRS
;
A
#
# COMPACT_ATOMS: atom_id res chain seq x y z
N MET A 1 -7.02 -50.09 -50.16
CA MET A 1 -6.43 -50.03 -48.81
C MET A 1 -7.40 -49.23 -47.95
N PRO A 2 -8.30 -49.88 -47.19
CA PRO A 2 -9.18 -49.18 -46.26
C PRO A 2 -8.38 -48.79 -45.02
N THR A 3 -8.42 -47.50 -44.68
CA THR A 3 -7.84 -46.93 -43.47
C THR A 3 -8.75 -47.26 -42.29
N ASP A 4 -8.35 -48.28 -41.53
CA ASP A 4 -8.84 -48.54 -40.18
C ASP A 4 -8.63 -47.29 -39.31
N THR A 5 -9.72 -46.60 -39.01
CA THR A 5 -9.81 -45.56 -37.97
C THR A 5 -10.70 -46.10 -36.86
N LEU A 6 -10.25 -47.18 -36.22
CA LEU A 6 -10.99 -47.96 -35.22
C LEU A 6 -10.91 -47.41 -33.79
N PHE A 7 -10.44 -46.17 -33.62
CA PHE A 7 -10.43 -45.50 -32.32
C PHE A 7 -10.94 -44.07 -32.49
N GLU A 8 -12.26 -43.90 -32.31
CA GLU A 8 -12.78 -42.59 -31.95
C GLU A 8 -12.18 -42.22 -30.59
N PRO A 9 -11.46 -41.09 -30.44
CA PRO A 9 -11.00 -40.66 -29.13
C PRO A 9 -12.22 -40.47 -28.24
N GLU A 10 -12.21 -41.09 -27.05
CA GLU A 10 -13.26 -40.88 -26.06
C GLU A 10 -13.53 -39.38 -25.93
N PRO A 11 -14.81 -38.95 -25.99
CA PRO A 11 -15.13 -37.55 -25.85
C PRO A 11 -14.51 -37.04 -24.55
N PRO A 12 -13.79 -35.90 -24.57
CA PRO A 12 -13.13 -35.40 -23.38
C PRO A 12 -14.15 -35.30 -22.26
N SER A 13 -13.93 -36.09 -21.19
CA SER A 13 -14.73 -36.06 -19.98
C SER A 13 -14.99 -34.61 -19.61
N ALA A 14 -16.27 -34.24 -19.47
CA ALA A 14 -16.67 -32.86 -19.23
C ALA A 14 -15.95 -32.35 -17.98
N ARG A 15 -14.95 -31.49 -18.17
CA ARG A 15 -14.15 -30.93 -17.07
C ARG A 15 -15.09 -30.29 -16.06
N ALA A 16 -14.95 -30.69 -14.80
CA ALA A 16 -15.71 -30.11 -13.71
C ALA A 16 -15.52 -28.59 -13.72
N ARG A 17 -16.62 -27.85 -13.59
CA ARG A 17 -16.53 -26.38 -13.49
C ARG A 17 -15.86 -26.05 -12.15
N PRO A 18 -14.81 -25.21 -12.13
CA PRO A 18 -14.13 -24.88 -10.89
C PRO A 18 -15.09 -24.20 -9.91
N PRO A 19 -14.90 -24.40 -8.59
CA PRO A 19 -15.71 -23.76 -7.57
C PRO A 19 -15.54 -22.24 -7.67
N ALA A 20 -16.66 -21.52 -7.61
CA ALA A 20 -16.64 -20.06 -7.64
C ALA A 20 -16.08 -19.46 -6.34
N SER A 21 -16.31 -20.14 -5.21
CA SER A 21 -15.88 -19.70 -3.88
C SER A 21 -15.41 -20.87 -3.01
N GLY A 22 -14.56 -20.57 -2.04
CA GLY A 22 -14.12 -21.47 -0.97
C GLY A 22 -14.49 -20.92 0.41
N LEU A 23 -14.63 -21.79 1.41
CA LEU A 23 -15.06 -21.43 2.76
C LEU A 23 -13.88 -21.49 3.74
N LEU A 24 -13.53 -20.38 4.38
CA LEU A 24 -12.55 -20.33 5.48
C LEU A 24 -13.29 -20.26 6.82
N VAL A 25 -13.03 -21.21 7.72
CA VAL A 25 -13.62 -21.20 9.06
C VAL A 25 -12.68 -20.49 10.04
N THR A 26 -13.18 -19.48 10.74
CA THR A 26 -12.43 -18.66 11.70
C THR A 26 -13.33 -18.26 12.88
N ASN A 27 -12.87 -17.35 13.72
CA ASN A 27 -13.68 -16.67 14.72
C ASN A 27 -13.79 -15.18 14.42
N HIS A 28 -14.79 -14.54 15.03
CA HIS A 28 -15.05 -13.12 14.81
C HIS A 28 -13.86 -12.22 15.18
N LEU A 29 -13.05 -12.49 16.22
CA LEU A 29 -11.93 -11.62 16.58
C LEU A 29 -10.81 -11.68 15.55
N ASN A 30 -10.43 -12.88 15.10
CA ASN A 30 -9.49 -13.05 14.00
C ASN A 30 -9.99 -12.40 12.71
N LEU A 31 -11.28 -12.53 12.39
CA LEU A 31 -11.91 -11.84 11.26
C LEU A 31 -11.72 -10.32 11.35
N LEU A 32 -12.00 -9.70 12.51
CA LEU A 32 -11.82 -8.25 12.69
C LEU A 32 -10.35 -7.86 12.44
N TYR A 33 -9.39 -8.65 12.93
CA TYR A 33 -7.97 -8.44 12.65
C TYR A 33 -7.62 -8.57 11.16
N MET A 34 -8.12 -9.61 10.47
CA MET A 34 -7.90 -9.80 9.03
C MET A 34 -8.41 -8.61 8.21
N LEU A 35 -9.62 -8.13 8.53
CA LEU A 35 -10.21 -6.97 7.87
C LEU A 35 -9.44 -5.67 8.17
N ALA A 36 -9.04 -5.48 9.43
CA ALA A 36 -8.22 -4.33 9.85
C ALA A 36 -6.84 -4.29 9.16
N ALA A 37 -6.24 -5.45 8.95
CA ALA A 37 -4.98 -5.59 8.22
C ALA A 37 -5.16 -5.54 6.70
N GLY A 38 -6.36 -5.82 6.22
CA GLY A 38 -6.62 -6.00 4.80
C GLY A 38 -6.07 -7.31 4.25
N LEU A 39 -5.77 -8.31 5.07
CA LEU A 39 -5.20 -9.60 4.64
C LEU A 39 -5.86 -10.76 5.39
N VAL A 40 -6.14 -11.84 4.67
CA VAL A 40 -6.28 -13.17 5.25
C VAL A 40 -4.86 -13.70 5.44
N MET A 41 -4.32 -13.53 6.64
CA MET A 41 -2.91 -13.79 6.96
C MET A 41 -2.73 -15.10 7.73
N PRO A 42 -1.54 -15.73 7.70
CA PRO A 42 -1.25 -16.87 8.57
C PRO A 42 -1.17 -16.42 10.05
N PRO A 43 -1.19 -17.36 11.02
CA PRO A 43 -1.13 -17.05 12.45
C PRO A 43 0.01 -16.11 12.85
N ALA A 44 1.20 -16.29 12.25
CA ALA A 44 2.37 -15.44 12.50
C ALA A 44 2.13 -13.94 12.20
N GLY A 45 1.19 -13.60 11.31
CA GLY A 45 0.86 -12.22 10.97
C GLY A 45 0.07 -11.47 12.04
N PHE A 46 -0.55 -12.18 12.98
CA PHE A 46 -1.34 -11.59 14.06
C PHE A 46 -0.48 -11.17 15.27
N GLY A 47 0.79 -11.60 15.32
CA GLY A 47 1.63 -11.48 16.52
C GLY A 47 0.98 -12.20 17.72
N ASP A 48 1.03 -11.59 18.90
CA ASP A 48 0.51 -12.18 20.14
C ASP A 48 -1.02 -12.14 20.28
N LYS A 49 -1.74 -11.73 19.24
CA LYS A 49 -3.20 -11.48 19.26
C LYS A 49 -4.01 -12.55 18.53
N TYR A 50 -3.35 -13.63 18.12
CA TYR A 50 -3.98 -14.73 17.40
C TYR A 50 -4.80 -15.62 18.34
N TYR A 51 -6.08 -15.83 18.01
CA TYR A 51 -6.88 -16.90 18.60
C TYR A 51 -6.84 -18.14 17.72
N ARG A 52 -6.83 -19.33 18.29
CA ARG A 52 -6.80 -20.58 17.53
C ARG A 52 -8.01 -20.70 16.59
N ASP A 53 -7.72 -20.92 15.32
CA ASP A 53 -8.69 -21.34 14.30
C ASP A 53 -8.04 -22.29 13.27
N THR A 54 -8.72 -22.49 12.13
CA THR A 54 -8.24 -23.39 11.06
C THR A 54 -6.91 -22.97 10.42
N LEU A 55 -6.54 -21.69 10.45
CA LEU A 55 -5.25 -21.21 9.94
C LEU A 55 -4.07 -21.75 10.77
N GLY A 56 -4.32 -22.05 12.05
CA GLY A 56 -3.34 -22.64 12.96
C GLY A 56 -3.09 -24.12 12.71
N SER A 57 -3.93 -24.77 11.90
CA SER A 57 -3.80 -26.20 11.59
C SER A 57 -2.72 -26.46 10.55
N PHE A 58 -2.53 -25.53 9.62
CA PHE A 58 -1.52 -25.62 8.55
C PHE A 58 -0.79 -24.27 8.40
N PRO A 59 0.18 -23.95 9.27
CA PRO A 59 0.85 -22.65 9.25
C PRO A 59 1.47 -22.32 7.88
N GLY A 60 1.16 -21.13 7.37
CA GLY A 60 1.56 -20.66 6.03
C GLY A 60 0.57 -21.00 4.90
N TRP A 61 -0.52 -21.71 5.22
CA TRP A 61 -1.59 -22.07 4.30
C TRP A 61 -2.95 -21.56 4.78
N ILE A 62 -3.84 -21.23 3.84
CA ILE A 62 -5.22 -20.83 4.08
C ILE A 62 -6.12 -21.99 3.66
N PRO A 63 -6.78 -22.68 4.62
CA PRO A 63 -7.68 -23.79 4.31
C PRO A 63 -9.03 -23.28 3.81
N LEU A 64 -9.38 -23.63 2.58
CA LEU A 64 -10.63 -23.28 1.91
C LEU A 64 -11.44 -24.54 1.62
N PHE A 65 -12.50 -24.76 2.38
CA PHE A 65 -13.39 -25.90 2.20
C PHE A 65 -14.30 -25.70 0.97
N ILE A 66 -14.50 -26.76 0.20
CA ILE A 66 -15.34 -26.74 -1.00
C ILE A 66 -16.73 -27.27 -0.65
N GLY A 67 -17.71 -26.37 -0.62
CA GLY A 67 -19.13 -26.68 -0.44
C GLY A 67 -19.59 -26.94 0.99
N ARG A 68 -18.88 -27.76 1.78
CA ARG A 68 -19.24 -28.06 3.19
C ARG A 68 -18.05 -27.90 4.12
N VAL A 69 -18.33 -27.52 5.37
CA VAL A 69 -17.34 -27.35 6.43
C VAL A 69 -17.47 -28.48 7.47
N PRO A 70 -16.36 -29.02 8.00
CA PRO A 70 -16.39 -29.98 9.10
C PRO A 70 -16.84 -29.32 10.42
N ALA A 71 -17.61 -30.05 11.23
CA ALA A 71 -18.04 -29.57 12.55
C ALA A 71 -16.83 -29.30 13.45
N ALA A 72 -15.84 -30.20 13.43
CA ALA A 72 -14.60 -30.07 14.18
C ALA A 72 -13.80 -28.80 13.85
N ALA A 73 -13.89 -28.29 12.61
CA ALA A 73 -13.23 -27.04 12.21
C ALA A 73 -13.93 -25.80 12.81
N ILE A 74 -15.27 -25.82 12.87
CA ILE A 74 -16.08 -24.79 13.54
C ILE A 74 -15.80 -24.79 15.04
N ASP A 75 -15.86 -25.96 15.67
CA ASP A 75 -15.66 -26.12 17.11
C ASP A 75 -14.24 -25.68 17.51
N SER A 76 -13.23 -26.09 16.75
CA SER A 76 -11.84 -25.69 16.98
C SER A 76 -11.67 -24.17 16.99
N SER A 77 -12.36 -23.46 16.10
CA SER A 77 -12.24 -22.00 15.95
C SER A 77 -12.86 -21.21 17.11
N SER A 78 -13.69 -21.83 17.95
CA SER A 78 -14.30 -21.19 19.12
C SER A 78 -13.90 -21.83 20.46
N SER A 79 -13.07 -22.88 20.42
CA SER A 79 -12.72 -23.70 21.59
C SER A 79 -11.79 -23.01 22.61
N GLU A 80 -11.02 -22.00 22.19
CA GLU A 80 -10.00 -21.39 23.05
C GLU A 80 -10.59 -20.54 24.18
N ALA A 81 -11.70 -19.84 23.92
CA ALA A 81 -12.34 -18.99 24.93
C ALA A 81 -13.85 -18.86 24.70
N ALA A 82 -14.62 -18.82 25.79
CA ALA A 82 -16.09 -18.84 25.75
C ALA A 82 -16.75 -17.65 25.02
N HIS A 83 -16.04 -16.52 24.87
CA HIS A 83 -16.54 -15.36 24.15
C HIS A 83 -16.31 -15.44 22.62
N LEU A 84 -15.54 -16.44 22.15
CA LEU A 84 -15.28 -16.62 20.74
C LEU A 84 -16.52 -17.16 20.02
N ARG A 85 -16.98 -16.39 19.03
CA ARG A 85 -18.04 -16.79 18.11
C ARG A 85 -17.45 -17.24 16.77
N PRO A 86 -17.87 -18.39 16.24
CA PRO A 86 -17.40 -18.86 14.95
C PRO A 86 -17.95 -17.99 13.81
N ALA A 87 -17.16 -17.80 12.78
CA ALA A 87 -17.52 -17.13 11.54
C ALA A 87 -16.95 -17.92 10.36
N VAL A 88 -17.66 -17.91 9.22
CA VAL A 88 -17.14 -18.50 7.98
C VAL A 88 -17.01 -17.42 6.92
N LEU A 89 -15.85 -17.32 6.30
CA LEU A 89 -15.59 -16.37 5.22
C LEU A 89 -15.77 -17.09 3.88
N GLU A 90 -16.61 -16.53 3.03
CA GLU A 90 -16.74 -16.94 1.63
C GLU A 90 -15.68 -16.17 0.82
N ILE A 91 -14.67 -16.90 0.33
CA ILE A 91 -13.54 -16.36 -0.44
C ILE A 91 -13.77 -16.64 -1.92
N GLY A 92 -13.81 -15.58 -2.73
CA GLY A 92 -13.93 -15.68 -4.18
C GLY A 92 -12.66 -16.26 -4.81
N LEU A 93 -12.84 -17.26 -5.68
CA LEU A 93 -11.74 -17.99 -6.32
C LEU A 93 -11.58 -17.70 -7.81
N SER A 94 -12.52 -16.97 -8.43
CA SER A 94 -12.63 -16.84 -9.89
C SER A 94 -11.49 -16.12 -10.59
N GLY A 95 -10.60 -15.45 -9.86
CA GLY A 95 -9.39 -14.81 -10.40
C GLY A 95 -8.09 -15.47 -9.94
N LEU A 96 -8.15 -16.46 -9.05
CA LEU A 96 -6.96 -17.13 -8.54
C LEU A 96 -6.45 -18.16 -9.54
N SER A 97 -5.14 -18.21 -9.74
CA SER A 97 -4.51 -19.28 -10.51
C SER A 97 -3.10 -19.58 -10.01
N GLY A 98 -2.62 -20.79 -10.23
CA GLY A 98 -1.28 -21.21 -9.82
C GLY A 98 -1.26 -22.42 -8.91
N ARG A 99 -0.16 -22.63 -8.19
CA ARG A 99 0.06 -23.83 -7.37
C ARG A 99 -0.61 -23.73 -6.02
N VAL A 100 -1.44 -24.74 -5.72
CA VAL A 100 -2.11 -24.94 -4.43
C VAL A 100 -2.04 -26.43 -4.06
N LEU A 101 -2.34 -26.77 -2.81
CA LEU A 101 -2.59 -28.17 -2.46
C LEU A 101 -4.08 -28.44 -2.42
N ALA A 102 -4.48 -29.57 -2.97
CA ALA A 102 -5.85 -30.05 -2.95
C ALA A 102 -5.93 -31.35 -2.17
N LEU A 103 -6.96 -31.46 -1.33
CA LEU A 103 -7.26 -32.66 -0.57
C LEU A 103 -8.57 -33.27 -1.08
N GLY A 104 -8.43 -34.45 -1.70
CA GLY A 104 -9.52 -35.34 -2.07
C GLY A 104 -9.40 -36.67 -1.31
N PRO A 105 -9.09 -37.79 -2.00
CA PRO A 105 -8.64 -39.03 -1.37
C PRO A 105 -7.26 -38.92 -0.71
N SER A 106 -6.37 -38.11 -1.29
CA SER A 106 -5.03 -37.80 -0.79
C SER A 106 -4.72 -36.32 -0.99
N LEU A 107 -3.72 -35.82 -0.26
CA LEU A 107 -3.18 -34.48 -0.46
C LEU A 107 -2.24 -34.49 -1.67
N ARG A 108 -2.48 -33.60 -2.64
CA ARG A 108 -1.64 -33.45 -3.83
C ARG A 108 -1.46 -31.96 -4.18
N GLU A 109 -0.31 -31.62 -4.76
CA GLU A 109 -0.14 -30.31 -5.40
C GLU A 109 -0.86 -30.33 -6.76
N ILE A 110 -1.57 -29.24 -7.05
CA ILE A 110 -2.27 -29.06 -8.33
C ILE A 110 -2.03 -27.64 -8.87
N ARG A 111 -2.20 -27.49 -10.19
CA ARG A 111 -2.32 -26.20 -10.85
C ARG A 111 -3.79 -25.75 -10.91
N PHE A 112 -4.16 -24.85 -10.00
CA PHE A 112 -5.51 -24.30 -9.91
C PHE A 112 -5.75 -23.22 -10.99
N PRO A 113 -6.95 -23.18 -11.61
CA PRO A 113 -8.08 -24.09 -11.44
C PRO A 113 -8.05 -25.32 -12.37
N ASP A 114 -7.05 -25.44 -13.24
CA ASP A 114 -7.05 -26.33 -14.40
C ASP A 114 -7.04 -27.84 -14.07
N GLU A 115 -6.44 -28.22 -12.93
CA GLU A 115 -6.24 -29.61 -12.52
C GLU A 115 -7.27 -30.10 -11.48
N LEU A 116 -8.36 -29.36 -11.26
CA LEU A 116 -9.46 -29.83 -10.41
C LEU A 116 -10.26 -30.95 -11.08
N ASP A 117 -10.57 -32.01 -10.34
CA ASP A 117 -11.41 -33.12 -10.81
C ASP A 117 -12.83 -33.09 -10.24
N GLY A 118 -13.11 -32.21 -9.26
CA GLY A 118 -14.41 -32.05 -8.60
C GLY A 118 -14.59 -32.96 -7.38
N GLY A 119 -13.63 -33.82 -7.07
CA GLY A 119 -13.58 -34.64 -5.86
C GLY A 119 -12.87 -33.96 -4.68
N GLU A 120 -12.31 -32.77 -4.89
CA GLU A 120 -11.63 -32.00 -3.86
C GLU A 120 -12.61 -31.49 -2.79
N ARG A 121 -12.27 -31.72 -1.52
CA ARG A 121 -13.04 -31.25 -0.36
C ARG A 121 -12.43 -30.01 0.28
N LEU A 122 -11.13 -29.82 0.11
CA LEU A 122 -10.36 -28.73 0.72
C LEU A 122 -9.23 -28.30 -0.23
N LEU A 123 -9.03 -27.00 -0.33
CA LEU A 123 -7.84 -26.39 -0.93
C LEU A 123 -7.01 -25.75 0.18
N LEU A 124 -5.68 -25.91 0.11
CA LEU A 124 -4.73 -25.17 0.92
C LEU A 124 -4.04 -24.17 0.00
N VAL A 125 -4.46 -22.91 0.12
CA VAL A 125 -3.93 -21.80 -0.68
C VAL A 125 -2.77 -21.15 0.06
N PRO A 126 -1.62 -20.89 -0.58
CA PRO A 126 -0.51 -20.20 0.08
C PRO A 126 -0.95 -18.88 0.72
N ALA A 127 -0.61 -18.65 2.00
CA ALA A 127 -0.92 -17.39 2.68
C ALA A 127 0.11 -16.29 2.32
N PRO A 128 -0.27 -14.99 2.37
CA PRO A 128 -1.59 -14.44 2.66
C PRO A 128 -2.45 -14.23 1.39
N LEU A 129 -3.77 -14.11 1.57
CA LEU A 129 -4.69 -13.63 0.53
C LEU A 129 -5.15 -12.20 0.84
N PRO A 130 -5.44 -11.37 -0.19
CA PRO A 130 -5.95 -10.03 0.04
C PRO A 130 -7.41 -10.09 0.50
N SER A 131 -7.75 -9.31 1.53
CA SER A 131 -9.11 -9.30 2.13
C SER A 131 -10.22 -8.92 1.15
N ILE A 132 -9.89 -8.27 0.03
CA ILE A 132 -10.85 -7.96 -1.04
C ILE A 132 -11.45 -9.20 -1.71
N LEU A 133 -10.85 -10.38 -1.52
CA LEU A 133 -11.42 -11.65 -1.97
C LEU A 133 -12.52 -12.18 -1.04
N ILE A 134 -12.75 -11.56 0.12
CA ILE A 134 -13.84 -11.94 1.02
C ILE A 134 -15.16 -11.40 0.44
N GLU A 135 -15.95 -12.28 -0.16
CA GLU A 135 -17.24 -11.93 -0.76
C GLU A 135 -18.35 -11.81 0.29
N ALA A 136 -18.29 -12.67 1.32
CA ALA A 136 -19.24 -12.63 2.42
C ALA A 136 -18.68 -13.17 3.74
N VAL A 137 -19.23 -12.68 4.84
CA VAL A 137 -19.11 -13.27 6.18
C VAL A 137 -20.42 -13.96 6.54
N LEU A 138 -20.34 -15.23 6.89
CA LEU A 138 -21.45 -16.10 7.22
C LEU A 138 -21.48 -16.38 8.72
N PHE A 139 -22.62 -16.14 9.35
CA PHE A 139 -22.85 -16.31 10.78
C PHE A 139 -23.87 -17.41 11.08
N PRO A 140 -23.76 -18.11 12.23
CA PRO A 140 -24.71 -19.16 12.60
C PRO A 140 -26.10 -18.60 12.94
N SER A 141 -26.16 -17.41 13.55
CA SER A 141 -27.40 -16.75 13.95
C SER A 141 -27.41 -15.26 13.63
N ARG A 142 -28.59 -14.62 13.80
CA ARG A 142 -28.71 -13.16 13.72
C ARG A 142 -27.99 -12.46 14.88
N GLU A 143 -27.99 -13.09 16.05
CA GLU A 143 -27.36 -12.57 17.26
C GLU A 143 -25.85 -12.47 17.08
N ASP A 144 -25.20 -13.54 16.60
CA ASP A 144 -23.76 -13.56 16.33
C ASP A 144 -23.34 -12.50 15.32
N ARG A 145 -24.14 -12.32 14.25
CA ARG A 145 -23.91 -11.26 13.27
C ARG A 145 -23.99 -9.89 13.92
N SER A 146 -25.07 -9.60 14.63
CA SER A 146 -25.29 -8.29 15.25
C SER A 146 -24.24 -7.97 16.31
N ALA A 147 -23.76 -8.99 17.02
CA ALA A 147 -22.75 -8.81 18.04
C ALA A 147 -21.35 -8.64 17.43
N CYS A 148 -20.99 -9.35 16.35
CA CYS A 148 -19.79 -9.05 15.57
C CYS A 148 -19.82 -7.63 14.95
N GLU A 149 -21.00 -7.18 14.48
CA GLU A 149 -21.19 -5.81 14.00
C GLU A 149 -21.05 -4.76 15.11
N ALA A 150 -21.39 -5.10 16.36
CA ALA A 150 -21.18 -4.23 17.51
C ALA A 150 -19.68 -4.11 17.79
N ASP A 151 -18.98 -5.24 17.93
CA ASP A 151 -17.53 -5.26 18.15
C ASP A 151 -16.77 -4.50 17.05
N ALA A 152 -17.14 -4.69 15.78
CA ALA A 152 -16.50 -4.00 14.67
C ALA A 152 -16.58 -2.47 14.77
N LYS A 153 -17.62 -1.91 15.41
CA LYS A 153 -17.75 -0.46 15.62
C LYS A 153 -16.76 0.07 16.66
N ASP A 154 -16.31 -0.79 17.58
CA ASP A 154 -15.29 -0.43 18.56
C ASP A 154 -13.88 -0.33 17.93
N PHE A 155 -13.71 -0.88 16.72
CA PHE A 155 -12.47 -0.84 15.96
C PHE A 155 -12.60 0.05 14.71
N GLY A 156 -12.13 1.29 14.80
CA GLY A 156 -12.24 2.26 13.70
C GLY A 156 -11.52 1.89 12.38
N ASN A 157 -10.66 0.86 12.38
CA ASN A 157 -10.00 0.30 11.19
C ASN A 157 -10.75 -0.85 10.51
N VAL A 158 -11.87 -1.33 11.04
CA VAL A 158 -12.48 -2.55 10.50
C VAL A 158 -13.54 -2.22 9.44
N PRO A 159 -13.27 -2.45 8.13
CA PRO A 159 -14.22 -2.18 7.06
C PRO A 159 -15.30 -3.27 6.92
N LEU A 160 -15.88 -3.74 8.02
CA LEU A 160 -16.91 -4.79 7.99
C LEU A 160 -18.16 -4.36 7.19
N GLY A 161 -18.40 -3.04 7.10
CA GLY A 161 -19.45 -2.46 6.27
C GLY A 161 -19.34 -2.77 4.79
N ASP A 162 -18.11 -2.93 4.29
CA ASP A 162 -17.79 -3.14 2.87
C ASP A 162 -17.97 -4.60 2.44
N VAL A 163 -18.11 -5.52 3.41
CA VAL A 163 -18.29 -6.96 3.18
C VAL A 163 -19.73 -7.37 3.41
N ARG A 164 -20.26 -8.23 2.53
CA ARG A 164 -21.62 -8.75 2.67
C ARG A 164 -21.71 -9.66 3.90
N ARG A 165 -22.72 -9.45 4.75
CA ARG A 165 -22.93 -10.25 5.97
C ARG A 165 -24.22 -11.03 5.89
N ARG A 166 -24.18 -12.35 6.09
CA ARG A 166 -25.34 -13.24 5.97
C ARG A 166 -25.45 -14.18 7.16
N VAL A 167 -26.68 -14.59 7.47
CA VAL A 167 -26.93 -15.70 8.40
C VAL A 167 -27.07 -16.97 7.59
N ALA A 168 -26.27 -17.97 7.90
CA ALA A 168 -26.18 -19.23 7.16
C ALA A 168 -26.36 -20.43 8.11
N LYS A 169 -27.40 -20.42 8.95
CA LYS A 169 -27.67 -21.45 9.98
C LYS A 169 -27.45 -22.89 9.48
N THR A 170 -27.90 -23.21 8.26
CA THR A 170 -27.77 -24.55 7.69
C THR A 170 -26.32 -25.00 7.48
N LEU A 171 -25.39 -24.08 7.21
CA LEU A 171 -23.97 -24.38 7.06
C LEU A 171 -23.38 -24.90 8.38
N PHE A 172 -23.81 -24.29 9.50
CA PHE A 172 -23.35 -24.66 10.84
C PHE A 172 -24.08 -25.89 11.39
N THR A 173 -25.37 -26.08 11.08
CA THR A 173 -26.14 -27.23 11.57
C THR A 173 -26.00 -28.50 10.71
N ARG A 174 -25.56 -28.38 9.45
CA ARG A 174 -25.32 -29.51 8.53
C ARG A 174 -23.84 -29.63 8.17
N ALA A 175 -22.97 -29.30 9.12
CA ALA A 175 -21.54 -29.53 9.01
C ALA A 175 -21.26 -31.04 8.86
N THR A 176 -20.14 -31.40 8.23
CA THR A 176 -19.76 -32.80 8.07
C THR A 176 -19.05 -33.32 9.32
N ASP A 177 -19.10 -34.64 9.52
CA ASP A 177 -18.35 -35.33 10.58
C ASP A 177 -16.90 -35.65 10.17
N ASP A 178 -16.39 -34.99 9.13
CA ASP A 178 -15.01 -35.17 8.69
C ASP A 178 -14.04 -34.73 9.82
N PRO A 179 -12.93 -35.45 10.05
CA PRO A 179 -11.97 -35.07 11.07
C PRO A 179 -11.23 -33.78 10.70
N TRP A 180 -10.94 -32.96 11.71
CA TRP A 180 -10.10 -31.77 11.57
C TRP A 180 -9.12 -31.64 12.76
N PRO A 181 -7.82 -31.36 12.52
CA PRO A 181 -7.16 -31.28 11.21
C PRO A 181 -7.07 -32.67 10.54
N THR A 182 -6.95 -32.68 9.22
CA THR A 182 -6.77 -33.93 8.47
C THR A 182 -5.38 -34.52 8.73
N ALA A 183 -5.27 -35.84 8.84
CA ALA A 183 -3.98 -36.50 9.00
C ALA A 183 -3.05 -36.24 7.79
N GLY A 184 -1.76 -36.02 8.04
CA GLY A 184 -0.75 -35.83 6.98
C GLY A 184 -0.73 -34.43 6.35
N GLY A 185 -0.77 -33.39 7.18
CA GLY A 185 -0.71 -31.98 6.72
C GLY A 185 0.56 -31.64 5.93
N PRO A 186 0.52 -30.57 5.10
CA PRO A 186 1.71 -30.11 4.40
C PRO A 186 2.78 -29.58 5.35
N PRO A 187 4.02 -29.44 4.88
CA PRO A 187 5.05 -28.72 5.62
C PRO A 187 4.60 -27.27 5.88
N GLU A 188 5.02 -26.77 7.04
CA GLU A 188 4.89 -25.36 7.40
C GLU A 188 5.61 -24.48 6.37
N ARG A 189 5.00 -23.33 6.06
CA ARG A 189 5.56 -22.34 5.13
C ARG A 189 5.87 -21.05 5.88
N ALA A 190 7.12 -20.60 5.78
CA ALA A 190 7.48 -19.26 6.23
C ALA A 190 6.82 -18.21 5.32
N VAL A 191 6.14 -17.24 5.91
CA VAL A 191 5.46 -16.16 5.19
C VAL A 191 5.99 -14.82 5.71
N PRO A 192 6.97 -14.20 5.05
CA PRO A 192 7.52 -12.94 5.48
C PRO A 192 6.51 -11.81 5.23
N LEU A 193 5.95 -11.24 6.31
CA LEU A 193 4.97 -10.15 6.22
C LEU A 193 5.56 -8.77 6.51
N ASP A 194 6.73 -8.66 7.14
CA ASP A 194 7.31 -7.36 7.50
C ASP A 194 7.59 -6.48 6.29
N GLY A 195 8.19 -7.04 5.24
CA GLY A 195 8.46 -6.35 3.98
C GLY A 195 7.16 -5.85 3.31
N PRO A 196 6.17 -6.73 3.06
CA PRO A 196 4.86 -6.32 2.57
C PRO A 196 4.18 -5.23 3.42
N MET A 197 4.18 -5.36 4.76
CA MET A 197 3.59 -4.38 5.66
C MET A 197 4.31 -3.04 5.64
N ALA A 198 5.64 -3.04 5.54
CA ALA A 198 6.47 -1.85 5.38
C ALA A 198 6.20 -1.16 4.04
N ALA A 199 6.17 -1.93 2.94
CA ALA A 199 5.86 -1.44 1.60
C ALA A 199 4.47 -0.79 1.53
N ALA A 200 3.49 -1.36 2.24
CA ALA A 200 2.17 -0.76 2.38
C ALA A 200 2.15 0.56 3.15
N GLY A 201 2.95 0.67 4.22
CA GLY A 201 3.17 1.94 4.90
C GLY A 201 3.77 2.99 3.96
N VAL A 202 4.79 2.61 3.18
CA VAL A 202 5.41 3.47 2.16
C VAL A 202 4.41 3.91 1.09
N MET A 203 3.61 3.00 0.55
CA MET A 203 2.56 3.33 -0.44
C MET A 203 1.59 4.39 0.08
N ALA A 204 1.10 4.24 1.31
CA ALA A 204 0.18 5.20 1.91
C ALA A 204 0.85 6.56 2.13
N MET A 205 2.07 6.58 2.68
CA MET A 205 2.79 7.82 2.95
C MET A 205 3.14 8.59 1.66
N LEU A 206 3.56 7.89 0.60
CA LEU A 206 3.85 8.51 -0.68
C LEU A 206 2.58 9.00 -1.40
N LEU A 207 1.44 8.31 -1.25
CA LEU A 207 0.16 8.81 -1.75
C LEU A 207 -0.25 10.12 -1.06
N LEU A 208 -0.05 10.21 0.25
CA LEU A 208 -0.39 11.40 1.04
C LEU A 208 0.55 12.58 0.73
N CYS A 209 1.79 12.31 0.35
CA CYS A 209 2.72 13.31 -0.19
C CYS A 209 2.48 13.60 -1.68
N GLY A 210 1.73 12.76 -2.39
CA GLY A 210 1.65 12.75 -3.86
C GLY A 210 1.13 14.05 -4.48
N ASP A 211 0.45 14.88 -3.69
CA ASP A 211 -0.08 16.17 -4.12
C ASP A 211 0.96 17.32 -4.04
N ARG A 212 2.12 17.08 -3.38
CA ARG A 212 3.16 18.08 -3.12
C ARG A 212 4.00 18.47 -4.34
N GLY A 213 4.08 17.61 -5.35
CA GLY A 213 4.86 17.89 -6.55
C GLY A 213 5.00 16.69 -7.49
N ASP A 214 5.72 16.90 -8.58
CA ASP A 214 5.82 15.90 -9.65
C ASP A 214 6.78 14.76 -9.30
N LEU A 215 7.74 15.01 -8.40
CA LEU A 215 8.57 13.94 -7.85
C LEU A 215 7.70 13.03 -6.97
N ALA A 216 6.82 13.60 -6.15
CA ALA A 216 5.91 12.85 -5.28
C ALA A 216 4.91 12.01 -6.07
N VAL A 217 4.32 12.55 -7.15
CA VAL A 217 3.47 11.78 -8.07
C VAL A 217 4.23 10.59 -8.65
N ARG A 218 5.45 10.80 -9.14
CA ARG A 218 6.28 9.73 -9.73
C ARG A 218 6.66 8.67 -8.69
N SER A 219 7.09 9.08 -7.50
CA SER A 219 7.39 8.15 -6.40
C SER A 219 6.15 7.36 -5.98
N CYS A 220 5.00 8.01 -5.85
CA CYS A 220 3.73 7.34 -5.57
C CYS A 220 3.40 6.32 -6.66
N ARG A 221 3.53 6.68 -7.94
CA ARG A 221 3.29 5.75 -9.06
C ARG A 221 4.22 4.54 -8.99
N GLN A 222 5.52 4.73 -8.76
CA GLN A 222 6.47 3.63 -8.62
C GLN A 222 6.19 2.73 -7.42
N ALA A 223 5.71 3.29 -6.31
CA ALA A 223 5.35 2.50 -5.15
C ALA A 223 4.17 1.57 -5.42
N PHE A 224 3.13 2.06 -6.10
CA PHE A 224 1.96 1.23 -6.41
C PHE A 224 2.17 0.33 -7.63
N ASP A 225 2.93 0.75 -8.64
CA ASP A 225 3.12 0.05 -9.90
C ASP A 225 4.61 -0.16 -10.22
N PRO A 226 5.37 -0.86 -9.36
CA PRO A 226 6.80 -1.04 -9.58
C PRO A 226 7.08 -1.83 -10.86
N GLU A 227 6.13 -2.65 -11.33
CA GLU A 227 6.27 -3.44 -12.56
C GLU A 227 5.98 -2.68 -13.86
N ASP A 228 5.36 -1.50 -13.82
CA ASP A 228 4.95 -0.80 -15.05
C ASP A 228 6.14 -0.21 -15.80
N PRO A 229 6.63 -0.82 -16.91
CA PRO A 229 7.84 -0.35 -17.59
C PRO A 229 7.66 1.04 -18.20
N SER A 230 6.41 1.49 -18.41
CA SER A 230 6.10 2.81 -18.96
C SER A 230 6.19 3.94 -17.93
N ALA A 231 6.21 3.61 -16.64
CA ALA A 231 6.36 4.61 -15.59
C ALA A 231 7.75 5.28 -15.68
N PRO A 232 7.81 6.62 -15.77
CA PRO A 232 9.09 7.32 -15.87
C PRO A 232 9.95 7.05 -14.62
N PRO A 233 11.27 6.90 -14.77
CA PRO A 233 12.16 6.72 -13.64
C PRO A 233 12.12 7.95 -12.72
N VAL A 234 12.42 7.72 -11.44
CA VAL A 234 12.61 8.80 -10.47
C VAL A 234 14.07 9.21 -10.60
N ALA A 235 14.29 10.44 -11.07
CA ALA A 235 15.63 10.98 -11.31
C ALA A 235 16.39 11.33 -10.02
N ASP A 236 15.68 11.45 -8.90
CA ASP A 236 16.30 11.70 -7.60
C ASP A 236 17.18 10.51 -7.18
N PRO A 237 18.46 10.71 -6.84
CA PRO A 237 19.36 9.62 -6.50
C PRO A 237 18.89 8.75 -5.34
N ILE A 238 18.37 9.37 -4.27
CA ILE A 238 17.95 8.63 -3.08
C ILE A 238 16.73 7.77 -3.39
N LEU A 239 15.74 8.36 -4.07
CA LEU A 239 14.48 7.69 -4.38
C LEU A 239 14.57 6.79 -5.62
N SER A 240 15.66 6.82 -6.38
CA SER A 240 15.86 5.97 -7.57
C SER A 240 15.74 4.47 -7.27
N GLY A 241 16.06 4.06 -6.03
CA GLY A 241 15.93 2.69 -5.56
C GLY A 241 14.53 2.23 -5.18
N LEU A 242 13.57 3.15 -5.10
CA LEU A 242 12.20 2.85 -4.63
C LEU A 242 11.57 1.74 -5.44
N ARG A 243 11.71 1.79 -6.77
CA ARG A 243 11.16 0.78 -7.66
C ARG A 243 11.71 -0.61 -7.35
N GLY A 244 13.03 -0.75 -7.21
CA GLY A 244 13.68 -2.03 -6.91
C GLY A 244 13.21 -2.58 -5.57
N TRP A 245 13.26 -1.74 -4.54
CA TRP A 245 12.85 -2.09 -3.19
C TRP A 245 11.38 -2.51 -3.10
N MET A 246 10.47 -1.86 -3.82
CA MET A 246 9.05 -2.25 -3.86
C MET A 246 8.79 -3.59 -4.58
N ARG A 247 9.75 -4.09 -5.38
CA ARG A 247 9.67 -5.43 -5.99
C ARG A 247 10.18 -6.52 -5.05
N SER A 248 11.35 -6.31 -4.44
CA SER A 248 12.08 -7.31 -3.65
C SER A 248 11.79 -7.25 -2.16
N GLY A 249 11.34 -6.11 -1.61
CA GLY A 249 11.17 -5.90 -0.17
C GLY A 249 12.47 -5.72 0.60
N ASP A 250 13.58 -5.58 -0.12
CA ASP A 250 14.92 -5.30 0.41
C ASP A 250 15.75 -4.57 -0.65
N SER A 251 16.92 -4.05 -0.26
CA SER A 251 17.86 -3.41 -1.17
C SER A 251 18.78 -4.37 -1.93
N SER A 252 18.61 -5.70 -1.82
CA SER A 252 19.53 -6.68 -2.41
C SER A 252 19.54 -6.65 -3.94
N GLY A 253 18.43 -6.26 -4.56
CA GLY A 253 18.28 -6.12 -6.02
C GLY A 253 18.73 -4.76 -6.57
N MET A 254 19.28 -3.87 -5.73
CA MET A 254 19.80 -2.59 -6.20
C MET A 254 21.06 -2.81 -7.02
N PRO A 255 21.23 -2.13 -8.17
CA PRO A 255 22.43 -2.28 -8.97
C PRO A 255 23.65 -1.93 -8.10
N SER A 256 24.52 -2.91 -7.87
CA SER A 256 25.88 -2.62 -7.42
C SER A 256 26.45 -1.66 -8.47
N GLY A 257 26.98 -0.52 -8.04
CA GLY A 257 27.41 0.58 -8.92
C GLY A 257 28.51 0.24 -9.95
N GLU A 258 28.78 -1.04 -10.20
CA GLU A 258 29.72 -1.55 -11.20
C GLU A 258 29.15 -1.50 -12.64
N ALA A 259 27.82 -1.44 -12.83
CA ALA A 259 27.22 -1.59 -14.17
C ALA A 259 27.08 -0.29 -15.00
N ALA A 260 27.33 0.89 -14.44
CA ALA A 260 27.15 2.16 -15.17
C ALA A 260 28.35 2.57 -16.06
N GLY A 261 29.42 1.75 -16.12
CA GLY A 261 30.68 2.09 -16.81
C GLY A 261 30.83 1.63 -18.26
N ALA A 262 29.86 0.93 -18.85
CA ALA A 262 30.01 0.34 -20.18
C ALA A 262 29.15 1.07 -21.23
N SER A 263 29.54 2.28 -21.61
CA SER A 263 28.96 2.95 -22.79
C SER A 263 29.98 3.89 -23.45
N GLY A 264 30.59 3.42 -24.54
CA GLY A 264 31.16 4.27 -25.60
C GLY A 264 32.66 4.62 -25.50
N PRO A 265 33.52 4.06 -26.36
CA PRO A 265 34.86 4.59 -26.56
C PRO A 265 34.78 5.87 -27.41
N GLY A 266 34.66 7.03 -26.77
CA GLY A 266 34.77 8.31 -27.48
C GLY A 266 33.97 9.46 -26.89
N ALA A 267 34.40 9.99 -25.74
CA ALA A 267 34.07 11.35 -25.33
C ALA A 267 35.19 11.89 -24.43
N GLY A 268 35.58 13.14 -24.67
CA GLY A 268 36.75 13.80 -24.09
C GLY A 268 36.76 13.87 -22.56
N SER A 269 37.97 13.99 -22.03
CA SER A 269 38.32 14.03 -20.62
C SER A 269 37.85 15.33 -19.92
N ASP A 270 36.57 15.42 -19.57
CA ASP A 270 36.09 16.36 -18.56
C ASP A 270 35.39 15.57 -17.46
N SER A 271 36.10 15.34 -16.36
CA SER A 271 35.77 14.45 -15.23
C SER A 271 34.34 14.62 -14.66
N PRO A 272 33.37 13.75 -15.04
CA PRO A 272 32.01 13.75 -14.48
C PRO A 272 31.87 12.84 -13.25
N HIS A 273 32.95 12.18 -12.80
CA HIS A 273 32.83 11.00 -11.95
C HIS A 273 32.56 11.25 -10.45
N SER A 274 32.69 12.48 -9.93
CA SER A 274 32.59 12.69 -8.47
C SER A 274 31.15 12.84 -7.95
N SER A 275 30.23 13.43 -8.72
CA SER A 275 28.83 13.61 -8.32
C SER A 275 28.06 12.29 -8.31
N ASP A 276 28.29 11.45 -9.31
CA ASP A 276 27.50 10.23 -9.53
C ASP A 276 27.86 9.15 -8.50
N VAL A 277 29.15 9.07 -8.13
CA VAL A 277 29.61 8.20 -7.05
C VAL A 277 28.98 8.63 -5.72
N GLN A 278 28.98 9.92 -5.41
CA GLN A 278 28.38 10.43 -4.17
C GLN A 278 26.87 10.17 -4.13
N ALA A 279 26.15 10.40 -5.24
CA ALA A 279 24.73 10.13 -5.38
C ALA A 279 24.40 8.64 -5.14
N THR A 280 25.17 7.75 -5.76
CA THR A 280 25.06 6.29 -5.60
C THR A 280 25.29 5.86 -4.16
N CYS A 281 26.32 6.40 -3.49
CA CYS A 281 26.60 6.11 -2.10
C CYS A 281 25.49 6.60 -1.15
N GLN A 282 24.92 7.78 -1.40
CA GLN A 282 23.79 8.29 -0.61
C GLN A 282 22.55 7.39 -0.76
N ALA A 283 22.25 6.96 -1.99
CA ALA A 283 21.16 6.01 -2.23
C ALA A 283 21.38 4.69 -1.48
N ARG A 284 22.60 4.13 -1.54
CA ARG A 284 22.94 2.88 -0.83
C ARG A 284 22.77 3.02 0.69
N LEU A 285 23.25 4.13 1.27
CA LEU A 285 23.09 4.40 2.70
C LEU A 285 21.63 4.58 3.10
N PHE A 286 20.84 5.26 2.27
CA PHE A 286 19.43 5.43 2.53
C PHE A 286 18.68 4.10 2.54
N TRP A 287 18.80 3.30 1.48
CA TRP A 287 18.06 2.04 1.36
C TRP A 287 18.54 0.97 2.34
N GLY A 288 19.83 0.96 2.70
CA GLY A 288 20.27 0.08 3.78
C GLY A 288 19.75 0.53 5.16
N ALA A 289 19.54 1.83 5.39
CA ALA A 289 18.86 2.29 6.60
C ALA A 289 17.38 1.87 6.62
N VAL A 290 16.70 1.95 5.47
CA VAL A 290 15.32 1.43 5.31
C VAL A 290 15.29 -0.07 5.65
N ASP A 291 16.20 -0.87 5.11
CA ASP A 291 16.31 -2.30 5.41
C ASP A 291 16.63 -2.57 6.88
N GLY A 292 17.50 -1.75 7.49
CA GLY A 292 17.79 -1.83 8.92
C GLY A 292 16.55 -1.66 9.79
N VAL A 293 15.68 -0.71 9.45
CA VAL A 293 14.40 -0.49 10.15
C VAL A 293 13.43 -1.68 9.92
N VAL A 294 13.37 -2.24 8.72
CA VAL A 294 12.56 -3.44 8.45
C VAL A 294 13.08 -4.66 9.23
N ALA A 295 14.39 -4.86 9.27
CA ALA A 295 15.02 -5.96 10.01
C ALA A 295 14.78 -5.84 11.52
N TRP A 296 14.87 -4.63 12.07
CA TRP A 296 14.52 -4.36 13.47
C TRP A 296 13.07 -4.76 13.80
N LYS A 297 12.13 -4.39 12.92
CA LYS A 297 10.72 -4.74 13.10
C LYS A 297 10.49 -6.25 13.07
N ARG A 298 11.11 -6.93 12.09
CA ARG A 298 11.08 -8.40 11.97
C ARG A 298 11.61 -9.11 13.21
N ALA A 299 12.62 -8.54 13.87
CA ALA A 299 13.19 -9.07 15.11
C ALA A 299 12.31 -8.83 16.36
N GLY A 300 11.06 -8.37 16.19
CA GLY A 300 10.14 -8.08 17.29
C GLY A 300 10.30 -6.68 17.89
N GLY A 301 11.12 -5.82 17.28
CA GLY A 301 11.22 -4.41 17.66
C GLY A 301 11.88 -4.16 19.02
N GLY A 302 12.89 -4.95 19.41
CA GLY A 302 13.69 -4.64 20.60
C GLY A 302 14.34 -3.25 20.47
N GLY A 303 14.06 -2.35 21.41
CA GLY A 303 14.51 -0.96 21.35
C GLY A 303 13.67 -0.06 20.44
N SER A 304 14.29 0.94 19.83
CA SER A 304 13.64 1.94 18.96
C SER A 304 14.11 1.84 17.50
N ALA A 305 13.28 2.28 16.56
CA ALA A 305 13.65 2.27 15.14
C ALA A 305 14.84 3.20 14.84
N GLU A 306 14.93 4.29 15.61
CA GLU A 306 16.03 5.23 15.60
C GLU A 306 17.34 4.56 16.03
N GLU A 307 17.30 3.58 16.94
CA GLU A 307 18.48 2.82 17.40
C GLU A 307 18.99 1.93 16.28
N ALA A 308 18.07 1.18 15.65
CA ALA A 308 18.38 0.35 14.50
C ALA A 308 19.02 1.14 13.35
N LEU A 309 18.55 2.38 13.12
CA LEU A 309 19.14 3.28 12.13
C LEU A 309 20.56 3.71 12.52
N LEU A 310 20.80 4.07 13.79
CA LEU A 310 22.15 4.42 14.28
C LEU A 310 23.12 3.24 14.14
N ASP A 311 22.68 2.04 14.51
CA ASP A 311 23.47 0.80 14.42
C ASP A 311 23.83 0.47 12.97
N TYR A 312 22.85 0.63 12.06
CA TYR A 312 23.10 0.50 10.62
C TYR A 312 24.13 1.52 10.15
N LEU A 313 23.96 2.80 10.48
CA LEU A 313 24.89 3.86 10.05
C LEU A 313 26.31 3.61 10.55
N GLU A 314 26.47 3.17 11.79
CA GLU A 314 27.77 2.79 12.33
C GLU A 314 28.39 1.65 11.50
N THR A 315 27.63 0.58 11.26
CA THR A 315 28.12 -0.59 10.52
C THR A 315 28.45 -0.23 9.07
N ALA A 316 27.56 0.47 8.37
CA ALA A 316 27.73 0.87 6.99
C ALA A 316 28.93 1.81 6.82
N SER A 317 29.15 2.74 7.77
CA SER A 317 30.26 3.70 7.70
C SER A 317 31.64 3.03 7.60
N LYS A 318 31.81 1.84 8.18
CA LYS A 318 33.06 1.06 8.16
C LYS A 318 33.41 0.53 6.76
N THR A 319 32.45 0.54 5.83
CA THR A 319 32.60 0.05 4.44
C THR A 319 32.71 1.17 3.40
N LEU A 320 32.68 2.44 3.84
CA LEU A 320 32.75 3.60 2.96
C LEU A 320 34.20 4.10 2.83
N ASP A 321 34.48 4.89 1.80
CA ASP A 321 35.73 5.65 1.73
C ASP A 321 35.85 6.65 2.89
N ALA A 322 37.07 7.14 3.15
CA ALA A 322 37.35 8.00 4.30
C ALA A 322 36.50 9.29 4.35
N ARG A 323 36.15 9.88 3.20
CA ARG A 323 35.37 11.12 3.15
C ARG A 323 33.91 10.84 3.51
N LEU A 324 33.33 9.80 2.93
CA LEU A 324 31.96 9.38 3.19
C LEU A 324 31.80 8.79 4.59
N GLN A 325 32.77 8.02 5.07
CA GLN A 325 32.84 7.52 6.45
C GLN A 325 32.80 8.68 7.45
N ALA A 326 33.62 9.72 7.24
CA ALA A 326 33.62 10.90 8.10
C ALA A 326 32.27 11.66 8.05
N GLY A 327 31.62 11.71 6.88
CA GLY A 327 30.28 12.27 6.72
C GLY A 327 29.21 11.48 7.48
N ALA A 328 29.19 10.16 7.32
CA ALA A 328 28.26 9.27 8.01
C ALA A 328 28.46 9.28 9.53
N GLY A 329 29.71 9.32 10.00
CA GLY A 329 30.04 9.46 11.42
C GLY A 329 29.49 10.76 12.01
N ARG A 330 29.74 11.91 11.36
CA ARG A 330 29.17 13.20 11.80
C ARG A 330 27.64 13.21 11.82
N LEU A 331 27.02 12.57 10.83
CA LEU A 331 25.55 12.43 10.79
C LEU A 331 25.06 11.58 11.96
N ARG A 332 25.64 10.40 12.19
CA ARG A 332 25.31 9.51 13.32
C ARG A 332 25.43 10.23 14.65
N ASP A 333 26.54 10.93 14.88
CA ASP A 333 26.78 11.64 16.14
C ASP A 333 25.76 12.77 16.35
N THR A 334 25.35 13.45 15.27
CA THR A 334 24.28 14.45 15.33
C THR A 334 22.94 13.81 15.64
N LEU A 335 22.55 12.74 14.94
CA LEU A 335 21.27 12.05 15.19
C LEU A 335 21.21 11.47 16.62
N SER A 336 22.33 10.97 17.13
CA SER A 336 22.45 10.51 18.51
C SER A 336 22.24 11.65 19.52
N SER A 337 22.78 12.84 19.27
CA SER A 337 22.59 14.00 20.17
C SER A 337 21.15 14.52 20.18
N LEU A 338 20.38 14.32 19.11
CA LEU A 338 18.96 14.71 19.07
C LEU A 338 18.11 13.94 20.09
N ARG A 339 18.51 12.72 20.46
CA ARG A 339 17.83 11.92 21.50
C ARG A 339 17.92 12.57 22.88
N GLY A 340 18.92 13.42 23.12
CA GLY A 340 19.14 14.13 24.38
C GLY A 340 18.54 15.53 24.45
N LEU A 341 17.86 16.01 23.39
CA LEU A 341 17.27 17.37 23.30
C LEU A 341 18.25 18.52 23.64
N VAL A 342 19.55 18.36 23.39
CA VAL A 342 20.53 19.39 23.78
C VAL A 342 20.66 20.45 22.69
N GLY A 343 19.85 21.51 22.82
CA GLY A 343 20.21 22.89 22.48
C GLY A 343 20.01 23.40 21.04
N ALA A 344 19.99 22.56 20.02
CA ALA A 344 19.85 23.03 18.63
C ALA A 344 18.38 23.18 18.21
N THR A 345 18.04 24.28 17.53
CA THR A 345 16.71 24.43 16.91
C THR A 345 16.61 23.57 15.64
N ALA A 346 15.38 23.18 15.25
CA ALA A 346 15.17 22.44 14.00
C ALA A 346 15.76 23.18 12.77
N GLY A 347 15.67 24.51 12.76
CA GLY A 347 16.26 25.36 11.71
C GLY A 347 17.78 25.19 11.61
N GLU A 348 18.49 25.31 12.74
CA GLU A 348 19.95 25.13 12.80
C GLU A 348 20.39 23.75 12.30
N LEU A 349 19.62 22.71 12.62
CA LEU A 349 19.89 21.35 12.14
C LEU A 349 19.75 21.25 10.62
N PHE A 350 18.69 21.79 10.03
CA PHE A 350 18.49 21.74 8.57
C PHE A 350 19.44 22.66 7.78
N GLU A 351 19.99 23.68 8.43
CA GLU A 351 21.07 24.51 7.87
C GLU A 351 22.41 23.78 7.90
N ARG A 352 22.74 23.13 9.02
CA ARG A 352 23.96 22.33 9.16
C ARG A 352 23.97 21.11 8.24
N HIS A 353 22.82 20.51 7.99
CA HIS A 353 22.64 19.30 7.20
C HIS A 353 21.87 19.61 5.91
N ALA A 354 22.60 20.02 4.87
CA ALA A 354 22.01 20.43 3.60
C ALA A 354 21.66 19.27 2.64
N THR A 355 22.14 18.06 2.90
CA THR A 355 21.88 16.92 2.00
C THR A 355 20.51 16.30 2.27
N PRO A 356 19.81 15.80 1.23
CA PRO A 356 18.50 15.18 1.40
C PRO A 356 18.51 13.98 2.36
N LEU A 357 19.54 13.14 2.28
CA LEU A 357 19.75 12.02 3.18
C LEU A 357 19.76 12.47 4.65
N ALA A 358 20.56 13.49 4.96
CA ALA A 358 20.71 13.96 6.33
C ALA A 358 19.44 14.65 6.84
N ARG A 359 18.73 15.40 5.99
CA ARG A 359 17.44 16.02 6.35
C ARG A 359 16.34 15.00 6.59
N ALA A 360 16.25 13.98 5.74
CA ALA A 360 15.28 12.89 5.90
C ALA A 360 15.50 12.12 7.22
N MET A 361 16.75 11.79 7.54
CA MET A 361 17.09 11.15 8.81
C MET A 361 16.88 12.09 10.01
N THR A 362 17.17 13.38 9.87
CA THR A 362 16.89 14.36 10.93
C THR A 362 15.38 14.46 11.19
N LEU A 363 14.55 14.48 10.15
CA LEU A 363 13.09 14.42 10.27
C LEU A 363 12.62 13.16 11.00
N PHE A 364 13.23 12.01 10.71
CA PHE A 364 12.94 10.74 11.37
C PHE A 364 13.18 10.77 12.88
N PHE A 365 14.18 11.53 13.35
CA PHE A 365 14.48 11.66 14.77
C PHE A 365 13.70 12.78 15.46
N LEU A 366 13.33 13.84 14.72
CA LEU A 366 12.61 14.98 15.28
C LEU A 366 11.09 14.76 15.34
N ARG A 367 10.52 13.95 14.44
CA ARG A 367 9.08 13.75 14.31
C ARG A 367 8.66 12.43 14.94
N ARG A 368 7.52 12.46 15.64
CA ARG A 368 7.07 11.30 16.42
C ARG A 368 6.39 10.25 15.57
N ASP A 369 5.50 10.67 14.67
CA ASP A 369 4.66 9.78 13.87
C ASP A 369 4.45 10.28 12.44
N CYS A 370 3.89 9.42 11.59
CA CYS A 370 3.54 9.75 10.21
C CYS A 370 2.65 11.00 10.08
N ALA A 371 1.78 11.25 11.06
CA ALA A 371 0.88 12.40 11.04
C ALA A 371 1.66 13.70 11.32
N ASP A 372 2.51 13.71 12.34
CA ASP A 372 3.41 14.82 12.67
C ASP A 372 4.36 15.14 11.50
N LEU A 373 4.88 14.12 10.78
CA LEU A 373 5.66 14.34 9.56
C LEU A 373 4.86 15.07 8.47
N LEU A 374 3.62 14.63 8.22
CA LEU A 374 2.78 15.20 7.14
C LEU A 374 2.37 16.64 7.46
N ASP A 375 2.07 16.93 8.72
CA ASP A 375 1.66 18.25 9.21
C ASP A 375 2.86 19.23 9.33
N PHE A 376 4.10 18.73 9.29
CA PHE A 376 5.29 19.57 9.43
C PHE A 376 5.70 20.28 8.13
N GLU A 377 5.87 21.60 8.26
CA GLU A 377 6.31 22.50 7.20
C GLU A 377 7.55 23.29 7.65
N HIS A 378 8.55 23.42 6.76
CA HIS A 378 9.75 24.21 7.00
C HIS A 378 10.42 24.60 5.67
N ASP A 379 10.86 25.86 5.53
CA ASP A 379 11.35 26.44 4.27
C ASP A 379 12.60 25.77 3.70
N ARG A 380 13.40 25.15 4.58
CA ARG A 380 14.61 24.41 4.18
C ARG A 380 14.33 22.97 3.74
N ILE A 381 13.11 22.49 3.88
CA ILE A 381 12.75 21.10 3.57
C ILE A 381 12.09 21.06 2.21
N HIS A 382 12.78 20.39 1.30
CA HIS A 382 12.35 20.24 -0.09
C HIS A 382 11.55 18.95 -0.26
N GLU A 383 10.93 18.80 -1.43
CA GLU A 383 10.09 17.65 -1.76
C GLU A 383 10.82 16.31 -1.56
N GLN A 384 12.04 16.17 -2.09
CA GLN A 384 12.87 14.96 -1.94
C GLN A 384 13.16 14.59 -0.49
N ASP A 385 13.40 15.57 0.38
CA ASP A 385 13.68 15.37 1.81
C ASP A 385 12.46 14.76 2.50
N ARG A 386 11.26 15.27 2.18
CA ARG A 386 9.97 14.80 2.72
C ARG A 386 9.63 13.41 2.23
N LEU A 387 9.87 13.12 0.95
CA LEU A 387 9.58 11.82 0.36
C LEU A 387 10.49 10.74 0.94
N ALA A 388 11.78 11.03 1.09
CA ALA A 388 12.72 10.12 1.75
C ALA A 388 12.33 9.88 3.23
N ALA A 389 11.93 10.93 3.97
CA ALA A 389 11.39 10.77 5.32
C ALA A 389 10.09 9.94 5.32
N ALA A 390 9.17 10.19 4.39
CA ALA A 390 7.92 9.46 4.26
C ALA A 390 8.13 7.96 4.03
N VAL A 391 9.18 7.57 3.30
CA VAL A 391 9.59 6.16 3.18
C VAL A 391 10.03 5.59 4.53
N LEU A 392 10.92 6.27 5.27
CA LEU A 392 11.40 5.82 6.59
C LEU A 392 10.25 5.66 7.60
N PHE A 393 9.36 6.64 7.67
CA PHE A 393 8.16 6.58 8.51
C PHE A 393 7.20 5.47 8.07
N GLY A 394 7.02 5.31 6.75
CA GLY A 394 6.21 4.24 6.17
C GLY A 394 6.71 2.85 6.57
N VAL A 395 8.03 2.60 6.52
CA VAL A 395 8.58 1.29 6.93
C VAL A 395 8.54 1.08 8.44
N ARG A 396 8.81 2.11 9.24
CA ARG A 396 8.76 2.05 10.71
C ARG A 396 7.36 1.67 11.18
N ASP A 397 6.37 2.47 10.80
CA ASP A 397 5.00 2.29 11.28
C ASP A 397 4.36 1.09 10.59
N GLY A 398 4.64 0.88 9.29
CA GLY A 398 4.00 -0.12 8.45
C GLY A 398 2.47 0.07 8.37
N TRP A 399 1.80 -0.75 7.56
CA TRP A 399 0.36 -0.59 7.31
C TRP A 399 -0.51 -0.56 8.58
N LEU A 400 -0.29 -1.51 9.50
CA LEU A 400 -1.07 -1.63 10.73
C LEU A 400 -0.78 -0.52 11.74
N GLY A 401 0.44 0.03 11.74
CA GLY A 401 0.83 1.12 12.63
C GLY A 401 0.35 2.49 12.16
N LEU A 402 -0.07 2.62 10.89
CA LEU A 402 -0.55 3.90 10.38
C LEU A 402 -1.84 4.37 11.08
N PRO A 403 -1.92 5.65 11.46
CA PRO A 403 -3.15 6.26 11.95
C PRO A 403 -4.31 6.04 10.97
N LEU A 404 -5.49 5.74 11.52
CA LEU A 404 -6.71 5.42 10.72
C LEU A 404 -7.03 6.48 9.68
N ARG A 405 -6.88 7.76 10.04
CA ARG A 405 -7.12 8.90 9.15
C ARG A 405 -6.26 8.86 7.88
N LEU A 406 -5.04 8.31 7.96
CA LEU A 406 -4.11 8.20 6.84
C LEU A 406 -4.44 7.01 5.93
N ARG A 407 -5.17 6.00 6.45
CA ARG A 407 -5.66 4.86 5.66
C ARG A 407 -7.02 5.12 5.01
N ALA A 408 -7.73 6.17 5.43
CA ALA A 408 -9.10 6.47 5.04
C ALA A 408 -9.27 7.06 3.62
N VAL A 409 -8.30 6.88 2.73
CA VAL A 409 -8.36 7.31 1.33
C VAL A 409 -9.15 6.29 0.51
N PRO A 410 -10.19 6.70 -0.25
CA PRO A 410 -11.02 5.77 -1.02
C PRO A 410 -10.21 4.86 -1.97
N GLY A 411 -10.39 3.55 -1.85
CA GLY A 411 -9.70 2.54 -2.65
C GLY A 411 -8.30 2.16 -2.16
N LEU A 412 -7.72 2.89 -1.19
CA LEU A 412 -6.36 2.65 -0.72
C LEU A 412 -6.20 1.27 -0.08
N SER A 413 -7.08 0.92 0.85
CA SER A 413 -7.03 -0.39 1.52
C SER A 413 -7.09 -1.55 0.54
N ALA A 414 -7.91 -1.46 -0.51
CA ALA A 414 -8.03 -2.50 -1.54
C ALA A 414 -6.74 -2.64 -2.37
N ALA A 415 -6.22 -1.51 -2.87
CA ALA A 415 -4.99 -1.51 -3.65
C ALA A 415 -3.78 -2.01 -2.82
N VAL A 416 -3.66 -1.53 -1.58
CA VAL A 416 -2.59 -1.92 -0.67
C VAL A 416 -2.71 -3.39 -0.25
N SER A 417 -3.92 -3.86 0.09
CA SER A 417 -4.22 -5.26 0.40
C SER A 417 -3.72 -6.20 -0.70
N HIS A 418 -4.10 -5.94 -1.95
CA HIS A 418 -3.67 -6.74 -3.09
C HIS A 418 -2.15 -6.70 -3.28
N ARG A 419 -1.53 -5.52 -3.17
CA ARG A 419 -0.07 -5.37 -3.35
C ARG A 419 0.72 -6.06 -2.24
N MET A 420 0.30 -5.97 -0.98
CA MET A 420 0.91 -6.71 0.12
C MET A 420 0.86 -8.22 -0.11
N ALA A 421 -0.32 -8.74 -0.47
CA ALA A 421 -0.47 -10.16 -0.73
C ALA A 421 0.41 -10.61 -1.91
N GLN A 422 0.38 -9.90 -3.03
CA GLN A 422 1.20 -10.21 -4.20
C GLN A 422 2.70 -10.20 -3.89
N MET A 423 3.16 -9.22 -3.09
CA MET A 423 4.55 -9.13 -2.66
C MET A 423 4.92 -10.30 -1.74
N ALA A 424 4.06 -10.64 -0.78
CA ALA A 424 4.27 -11.78 0.12
C ALA A 424 4.34 -13.11 -0.63
N GLN A 425 3.46 -13.33 -1.62
CA GLN A 425 3.49 -14.53 -2.46
C GLN A 425 4.82 -14.64 -3.20
N ARG A 426 5.26 -13.56 -3.85
CA ARG A 426 6.55 -13.51 -4.55
C ARG A 426 7.74 -13.77 -3.63
N LEU A 427 7.77 -13.12 -2.46
CA LEU A 427 8.85 -13.32 -1.48
C LEU A 427 8.93 -14.74 -0.95
N ALA A 428 7.76 -15.38 -0.80
CA ALA A 428 7.67 -16.77 -0.39
C ALA A 428 7.87 -17.76 -1.55
N GLY A 429 8.23 -17.28 -2.76
CA GLY A 429 8.37 -18.13 -3.95
C GLY A 429 7.09 -18.87 -4.34
N ALA A 430 5.94 -18.37 -3.91
CA ALA A 430 4.65 -18.94 -4.26
C ALA A 430 4.31 -18.56 -5.71
N ASP A 431 3.97 -19.59 -6.49
CA ASP A 431 3.50 -19.46 -7.85
C ASP A 431 1.98 -19.30 -7.84
N LEU A 432 1.50 -18.19 -7.23
CA LEU A 432 0.08 -17.88 -7.09
C LEU A 432 -0.19 -16.50 -7.68
N ASP A 433 -1.04 -16.45 -8.70
CA ASP A 433 -1.66 -15.24 -9.20
C ASP A 433 -2.94 -14.95 -8.42
N LEU A 434 -3.08 -13.69 -8.01
CA LEU A 434 -4.22 -13.20 -7.22
C LEU A 434 -5.33 -12.63 -8.10
N GLY A 435 -5.14 -12.62 -9.41
CA GLY A 435 -6.09 -12.12 -10.40
C GLY A 435 -5.96 -10.64 -10.66
N ASP A 436 -7.08 -10.02 -11.07
CA ASP A 436 -7.10 -8.63 -11.48
C ASP A 436 -6.76 -7.68 -10.32
N ARG A 437 -5.79 -6.82 -10.58
CA ARG A 437 -5.36 -5.79 -9.63
C ARG A 437 -6.45 -4.72 -9.49
N PRO A 438 -6.79 -4.31 -8.25
CA PRO A 438 -7.62 -3.13 -8.06
C PRO A 438 -6.99 -1.90 -8.74
N PRO A 439 -7.81 -0.94 -9.22
CA PRO A 439 -7.30 0.30 -9.79
C PRO A 439 -6.37 1.02 -8.81
N ARG A 440 -5.23 1.50 -9.31
CA ARG A 440 -4.30 2.28 -8.49
C ARG A 440 -4.99 3.53 -7.95
N VAL A 441 -4.73 3.84 -6.69
CA VAL A 441 -5.11 5.13 -6.11
C VAL A 441 -4.10 6.20 -6.55
N GLN A 442 -4.60 7.23 -7.22
CA GLN A 442 -3.79 8.34 -7.73
C GLN A 442 -3.87 9.53 -6.77
N PRO A 443 -2.78 10.31 -6.58
CA PRO A 443 -2.86 11.64 -6.00
C PRO A 443 -3.82 12.54 -6.79
N LEU A 444 -4.41 13.55 -6.15
CA LEU A 444 -5.26 14.52 -6.86
C LEU A 444 -4.47 15.25 -7.94
N ARG A 445 -3.22 15.64 -7.65
CA ARG A 445 -2.31 16.29 -8.61
C ARG A 445 -2.22 15.48 -9.90
N GLU A 446 -2.05 14.16 -9.78
CA GLU A 446 -1.98 13.29 -10.96
C GLU A 446 -3.29 13.26 -11.76
N LEU A 447 -4.44 13.27 -11.09
CA LEU A 447 -5.75 13.31 -11.76
C LEU A 447 -6.01 14.64 -12.50
N PHE A 448 -5.41 15.74 -12.05
CA PHE A 448 -5.48 17.03 -12.71
C PHE A 448 -4.45 17.20 -13.84
N GLY A 449 -3.48 16.30 -13.98
CA GLY A 449 -2.40 16.43 -14.95
C GLY A 449 -1.53 17.66 -14.70
N ASP A 450 -1.06 18.31 -15.76
CA ASP A 450 -0.15 19.47 -15.69
C ASP A 450 -0.87 20.84 -15.64
N GLY A 451 -2.20 20.87 -15.70
CA GLY A 451 -2.97 22.12 -15.69
C GLY A 451 -3.08 22.85 -17.02
N SER A 452 -2.34 22.43 -18.06
CA SER A 452 -2.26 23.15 -19.34
C SER A 452 -3.54 23.06 -20.17
N SER A 453 -4.32 21.99 -19.97
CA SER A 453 -5.45 21.62 -20.83
C SER A 453 -6.63 21.02 -20.05
N TRP A 454 -7.00 21.65 -18.94
CA TRP A 454 -8.16 21.21 -18.17
C TRP A 454 -9.45 21.25 -18.98
N GLY A 455 -10.08 20.08 -19.10
CA GLY A 455 -11.43 19.97 -19.63
C GLY A 455 -12.46 20.57 -18.68
N PRO A 456 -13.75 20.53 -19.07
CA PRO A 456 -14.84 21.03 -18.22
C PRO A 456 -14.93 20.29 -16.86
N ARG A 457 -14.55 19.01 -16.81
CA ARG A 457 -14.62 18.19 -15.59
C ARG A 457 -13.53 18.60 -14.60
N GLU A 458 -12.29 18.67 -15.05
CA GLU A 458 -11.12 19.10 -14.29
C GLU A 458 -11.33 20.53 -13.80
N SER A 459 -11.76 21.44 -14.69
CA SER A 459 -12.04 22.83 -14.33
C SER A 459 -13.07 22.93 -13.21
N ARG A 460 -14.18 22.17 -13.30
CA ARG A 460 -15.24 22.17 -12.27
C ARG A 460 -14.75 21.57 -10.95
N ALA A 461 -13.98 20.48 -11.02
CA ALA A 461 -13.42 19.80 -9.86
C ALA A 461 -12.39 20.67 -9.13
N ALA A 462 -11.52 21.36 -9.86
CA ALA A 462 -10.56 22.31 -9.32
C ALA A 462 -11.27 23.48 -8.62
N LEU A 463 -12.37 23.99 -9.21
CA LEU A 463 -13.18 25.06 -8.65
C LEU A 463 -13.87 24.67 -7.34
N GLU A 464 -14.38 23.43 -7.27
CA GLU A 464 -14.95 22.87 -6.05
C GLU A 464 -13.91 22.80 -4.93
N LEU A 465 -12.72 22.27 -5.25
CA LEU A 465 -11.62 22.13 -4.31
C LEU A 465 -11.12 23.49 -3.79
N ALA A 466 -10.88 24.44 -4.70
CA ALA A 466 -10.44 25.79 -4.37
C ALA A 466 -11.44 26.55 -3.49
N ARG A 467 -12.74 26.42 -3.76
CA ARG A 467 -13.79 27.03 -2.93
C ARG A 467 -13.84 26.41 -1.53
N ALA A 468 -13.81 25.09 -1.45
CA ALA A 468 -13.86 24.39 -0.16
C ALA A 468 -12.62 24.69 0.70
N GLY A 469 -11.43 24.76 0.07
CA GLY A 469 -10.17 25.11 0.72
C GLY A 469 -9.96 26.61 0.94
N ARG A 470 -10.85 27.48 0.44
CA ARG A 470 -10.69 28.95 0.43
C ARG A 470 -9.34 29.40 -0.15
N TRP A 471 -8.94 28.76 -1.25
CA TRP A 471 -7.63 28.98 -1.88
C TRP A 471 -7.60 30.26 -2.70
N ASP A 472 -6.47 31.00 -2.64
CA ASP A 472 -6.22 32.22 -3.42
C ASP A 472 -5.77 31.92 -4.86
N CYS A 473 -6.48 30.98 -5.51
CA CYS A 473 -6.27 30.60 -6.90
C CYS A 473 -7.51 30.84 -7.78
N LEU A 474 -8.58 31.42 -7.21
CA LEU A 474 -9.79 31.77 -7.94
C LEU A 474 -9.63 33.11 -8.65
N ARG A 475 -9.85 33.13 -9.96
CA ARG A 475 -9.93 34.33 -10.80
C ARG A 475 -11.35 34.48 -11.33
N THR A 476 -11.82 35.73 -11.48
CA THR A 476 -13.12 36.00 -12.09
C THR A 476 -12.94 36.50 -13.50
N ARG A 477 -13.36 35.73 -14.50
CA ARG A 477 -13.39 36.18 -15.89
C ARG A 477 -14.74 36.79 -16.19
N ILE A 478 -14.74 38.08 -16.48
CA ILE A 478 -15.92 38.82 -16.94
C ILE A 478 -15.87 38.86 -18.47
N SER A 479 -16.78 38.15 -19.12
CA SER A 479 -16.91 38.17 -20.58
C SER A 479 -17.96 39.19 -20.98
N LEU A 480 -17.51 40.22 -21.71
CA LEU A 480 -18.36 41.29 -22.20
C LEU A 480 -18.94 40.94 -23.58
N PRO A 481 -20.24 41.15 -23.84
CA PRO A 481 -20.84 40.94 -25.15
C PRO A 481 -20.38 42.02 -26.13
N ARG A 482 -19.96 41.66 -27.36
CA ARG A 482 -19.42 42.60 -28.37
C ARG A 482 -20.20 43.92 -28.40
N GLY A 483 -19.54 45.03 -28.09
CA GLY A 483 -20.17 46.36 -28.03
C GLY A 483 -19.17 47.45 -27.65
N ALA A 484 -19.67 48.70 -27.62
CA ALA A 484 -18.95 49.83 -27.04
C ALA A 484 -19.26 49.88 -25.54
N TYR A 485 -18.23 50.04 -24.72
CA TYR A 485 -18.36 50.10 -23.26
C TYR A 485 -17.79 51.41 -22.77
N ARG A 486 -18.39 51.98 -21.72
CA ARG A 486 -17.86 53.15 -21.06
C ARG A 486 -17.18 52.71 -19.76
N LEU A 487 -15.89 53.00 -19.65
CA LEU A 487 -15.12 52.81 -18.41
C LEU A 487 -14.97 54.18 -17.74
N THR A 488 -15.53 54.33 -16.55
CA THR A 488 -15.40 55.54 -15.72
C THR A 488 -14.59 55.20 -14.47
N ILE A 489 -13.72 56.12 -14.04
CA ILE A 489 -12.97 55.99 -12.79
C ILE A 489 -13.51 57.07 -11.85
N GLU A 490 -14.28 56.68 -10.85
CA GLU A 490 -14.91 57.58 -9.88
C GLU A 490 -14.58 57.11 -8.46
N GLY A 491 -14.15 58.02 -7.59
CA GLY A 491 -13.85 57.70 -6.19
C GLY A 491 -12.76 56.63 -5.97
N GLY A 492 -11.85 56.43 -6.95
CA GLY A 492 -10.82 55.38 -6.90
C GLY A 492 -11.33 53.98 -7.28
N ALA A 493 -12.60 53.84 -7.68
CA ALA A 493 -13.16 52.63 -8.23
C ALA A 493 -13.24 52.69 -9.77
N VAL A 494 -13.07 51.55 -10.42
CA VAL A 494 -13.29 51.40 -11.87
C VAL A 494 -14.71 50.90 -12.09
N HIS A 495 -15.54 51.71 -12.73
CA HIS A 495 -16.88 51.37 -13.16
C HIS A 495 -16.88 51.05 -14.67
N ILE A 496 -17.55 49.96 -15.05
CA ILE A 496 -17.71 49.57 -16.46
C ILE A 496 -19.21 49.52 -16.74
N GLU A 497 -19.71 50.49 -17.51
CA GLU A 497 -21.11 50.52 -17.96
C GLU A 497 -21.27 49.66 -19.22
N LEU A 498 -22.18 48.70 -19.15
CA LEU A 498 -22.40 47.67 -20.16
C LEU A 498 -23.89 47.60 -20.52
N PRO A 499 -24.26 47.52 -21.80
CA PRO A 499 -25.60 47.12 -22.17
C PRO A 499 -25.78 45.60 -21.94
N GLY A 500 -26.70 45.22 -21.05
CA GLY A 500 -27.04 43.82 -20.73
C GLY A 500 -26.29 43.23 -19.53
N GLU A 501 -26.50 41.94 -19.27
CA GLU A 501 -25.88 41.21 -18.14
C GLU A 501 -24.53 40.59 -18.56
N PRO A 502 -23.40 40.96 -17.93
CA PRO A 502 -22.12 40.33 -18.24
C PRO A 502 -22.09 38.87 -17.80
N ARG A 503 -21.44 38.01 -18.61
CA ARG A 503 -21.21 36.62 -18.20
C ARG A 503 -20.01 36.56 -17.26
N ILE A 504 -20.29 36.29 -15.99
CA ILE A 504 -19.26 36.10 -14.96
C ILE A 504 -18.95 34.61 -14.87
N THR A 505 -17.71 34.22 -15.21
CA THR A 505 -17.27 32.83 -15.12
C THR A 505 -16.07 32.74 -14.17
N PRO A 506 -16.19 32.03 -13.04
CA PRO A 506 -15.04 31.78 -12.21
C PRO A 506 -14.07 30.85 -12.95
N GLN A 507 -12.77 31.12 -12.81
CA GLN A 507 -11.69 30.33 -13.35
C GLN A 507 -10.69 30.04 -12.23
N VAL A 508 -9.95 28.95 -12.39
CA VAL A 508 -8.88 28.59 -11.47
C VAL A 508 -7.56 28.85 -12.17
N ASP A 509 -6.64 29.51 -11.48
CA ASP A 509 -5.24 29.64 -11.88
C ASP A 509 -4.50 28.32 -11.58
N PRO A 510 -4.05 27.55 -12.59
CA PRO A 510 -3.46 26.24 -12.37
C PRO A 510 -2.20 26.27 -11.50
N ASP A 511 -1.30 27.23 -11.71
CA ASP A 511 -0.03 27.30 -10.97
C ASP A 511 -0.30 27.55 -9.48
N ARG A 512 -1.16 28.53 -9.18
CA ARG A 512 -1.57 28.81 -7.80
C ARG A 512 -2.38 27.67 -7.20
N PHE A 513 -3.21 27.01 -7.99
CA PHE A 513 -3.98 25.84 -7.53
C PHE A 513 -3.06 24.70 -7.09
N PHE A 514 -2.05 24.38 -7.89
CA PHE A 514 -1.09 23.34 -7.56
C PHE A 514 -0.20 23.72 -6.37
N ALA A 515 0.12 25.01 -6.20
CA ALA A 515 0.79 25.49 -4.99
C ALA A 515 -0.09 25.32 -3.74
N CYS A 516 -1.38 25.66 -3.82
CA CYS A 516 -2.32 25.45 -2.71
C CYS A 516 -2.54 23.96 -2.41
N LEU A 517 -2.65 23.12 -3.46
CA LEU A 517 -2.80 21.67 -3.32
C LEU A 517 -1.58 21.03 -2.65
N ALA A 518 -0.37 21.54 -2.93
CA ALA A 518 0.86 21.09 -2.27
C ALA A 518 0.94 21.49 -0.78
N GLY A 519 0.27 22.57 -0.39
CA GLY A 519 0.28 23.11 0.97
C GLY A 519 -0.54 22.31 1.99
N GLY A 520 -1.37 21.36 1.55
CA GLY A 520 -2.05 20.45 2.47
C GLY A 520 -3.29 19.76 1.86
N PRO A 521 -3.66 18.58 2.39
CA PRO A 521 -4.79 17.83 1.87
C PRO A 521 -6.12 18.55 2.15
N ALA A 522 -7.00 18.57 1.16
CA ALA A 522 -8.40 18.97 1.40
C ALA A 522 -9.11 17.99 2.33
N SER A 523 -10.24 18.41 2.92
CA SER A 523 -11.05 17.51 3.75
C SER A 523 -11.48 16.25 2.99
N ARG A 524 -11.64 15.14 3.72
CA ARG A 524 -11.97 13.82 3.14
C ARG A 524 -13.22 13.86 2.25
N ASP A 525 -14.25 14.57 2.68
CA ASP A 525 -15.52 14.66 1.94
C ASP A 525 -15.34 15.38 0.61
N VAL A 526 -14.55 16.46 0.61
CA VAL A 526 -14.22 17.22 -0.61
C VAL A 526 -13.36 16.37 -1.54
N GLN A 527 -12.34 15.68 -1.02
CA GLN A 527 -11.51 14.79 -1.85
C GLN A 527 -12.35 13.67 -2.49
N SER A 528 -13.25 13.05 -1.72
CA SER A 528 -14.13 12.00 -2.21
C SER A 528 -15.02 12.52 -3.35
N LYS A 529 -15.65 13.69 -3.16
CA LYS A 529 -16.47 14.36 -4.16
C LYS A 529 -15.68 14.69 -5.43
N VAL A 530 -14.50 15.30 -5.30
CA VAL A 530 -13.62 15.68 -6.42
C VAL A 530 -13.15 14.46 -7.20
N ARG A 531 -12.73 13.38 -6.51
CA ARG A 531 -12.34 12.12 -7.15
C ARG A 531 -13.51 11.50 -7.92
N GLY A 532 -14.73 11.57 -7.39
CA GLY A 532 -15.93 11.13 -8.11
C GLY A 532 -16.13 11.90 -9.42
N MET A 533 -15.96 13.23 -9.40
CA MET A 533 -16.10 14.08 -10.59
C MET A 533 -15.04 13.81 -11.66
N LEU A 534 -13.83 13.43 -11.26
CA LEU A 534 -12.71 13.15 -12.17
C LEU A 534 -12.76 11.73 -12.76
N ARG A 535 -13.54 10.81 -12.17
CA ARG A 535 -13.67 9.41 -12.62
C ARG A 535 -14.92 9.14 -13.46
N SER A 536 -15.98 9.94 -13.29
CA SER A 536 -17.19 9.93 -14.14
C SER A 536 -16.95 10.66 -15.44
#